data_AF-B6WBJ2-F1
#
_entry.id   AF-B6WBJ2-F1
#
_cell.length_a   1.000
_cell.length_b   1.000
_cell.length_c   1.000
_cell.angle_alpha   90.00
_cell.angle_beta   90.00
_cell.angle_gamma   90.00
#
_symmetry.space_group_name_H-M   'P 1'
#
loop_
_entity.id
_entity.type
_entity.pdbx_description
1 polymer ?
#
loop_
_entity_poly.entity_id
_entity_poly.type
_entity_poly.pdbx_seq_one_letter_code
_entity_poly.pdbx_strand_id
1 'polypeptide(L)' 'MAIIFKDEVKQNAKAVVPIAILVLILNLFRPVDNKLVGNFLLGCLGVILGLSIFLTGVDLSISKIGSFMGDFIAKSENI' A
#
# COMPACT_ATOMS: atom_id res chain seq x y z
N MET A 1 -7.16 -11.46 7.58
CA MET A 1 -5.94 -10.71 7.98
C MET A 1 -4.77 -11.00 7.05
N ALA A 2 -4.16 -12.19 7.10
CA ALA A 2 -2.95 -12.49 6.32
C ALA A 2 -3.16 -12.52 4.79
N ILE A 3 -4.37 -12.85 4.33
CA ILE A 3 -4.73 -12.85 2.90
C ILE A 3 -4.80 -11.41 2.37
N ILE A 4 -5.58 -10.55 3.03
CA ILE A 4 -5.71 -9.11 2.73
C ILE A 4 -4.33 -8.45 2.67
N PHE A 5 -3.49 -8.69 3.68
CA PHE A 5 -2.14 -8.13 3.71
C PHE A 5 -1.29 -8.58 2.51
N LYS A 6 -1.36 -9.86 2.11
CA LYS A 6 -0.63 -10.36 0.93
C LYS A 6 -1.15 -9.72 -0.36
N ASP A 7 -2.45 -9.50 -0.47
CA ASP A 7 -3.06 -8.85 -1.63
C ASP A 7 -2.63 -7.38 -1.73
N GLU A 8 -2.63 -6.64 -0.61
CA GLU A 8 -2.13 -5.27 -0.54
C GLU A 8 -0.64 -5.18 -0.93
N VAL A 9 0.20 -6.06 -0.37
CA VAL A 9 1.63 -6.12 -0.76
C VAL A 9 1.80 -6.38 -2.25
N LYS A 10 1.01 -7.30 -2.82
CA LYS A 10 1.08 -7.63 -4.25
C LYS A 10 0.61 -6.46 -5.12
N GLN A 11 -0.44 -5.76 -4.73
CA GLN A 11 -0.94 -4.59 -5.46
C GLN A 11 0.05 -3.43 -5.40
N ASN A 12 0.53 -3.10 -4.21
CA ASN A 12 1.50 -2.03 -4.01
C ASN A 12 2.82 -2.33 -4.73
N ALA A 13 3.31 -3.58 -4.69
CA ALA A 13 4.48 -3.98 -5.46
C ALA A 13 4.27 -3.83 -6.97
N LYS A 14 3.10 -4.21 -7.51
CA LYS A 14 2.78 -4.03 -8.94
C LYS A 14 2.78 -2.56 -9.36
N ALA A 15 2.47 -1.63 -8.46
CA ALA A 15 2.53 -0.19 -8.74
C ALA A 15 3.95 0.37 -8.62
N VAL A 16 4.68 -0.01 -7.57
CA VAL A 16 5.99 0.57 -7.25
C VAL A 16 7.12 -0.01 -8.12
N VAL A 17 7.08 -1.31 -8.44
CA VAL A 17 8.14 -1.97 -9.22
C VAL A 17 8.34 -1.35 -10.61
N PRO A 18 7.30 -1.07 -11.41
CA PRO A 18 7.45 -0.39 -12.69
C PRO A 18 8.12 0.99 -12.57
N ILE A 19 7.80 1.74 -11.52
CA ILE A 19 8.39 3.05 -11.24
C ILE A 19 9.88 2.87 -10.91
N ALA A 20 10.22 1.89 -10.06
CA ALA A 20 11.60 1.58 -9.72
C ALA A 20 12.42 1.16 -10.95
N ILE A 21 11.86 0.33 -11.83
CA ILE A 21 12.48 -0.07 -13.10
C ILE A 21 12.75 1.17 -13.96
N LEU A 22 11.78 2.07 -14.09
CA LEU A 22 11.94 3.30 -14.87
C LEU A 22 13.09 4.16 -14.32
N VAL A 23 13.18 4.34 -13.00
CA VAL A 23 14.29 5.07 -12.36
C VAL A 23 15.63 4.40 -12.63
N LEU A 24 15.71 3.06 -12.58
CA LEU A 24 16.93 2.32 -12.90
C LEU A 24 17.33 2.46 -14.38
N ILE A 25 16.35 2.48 -15.29
CA ILE A 25 16.58 2.76 -16.72
C ILE A 25 17.16 4.17 -16.89
N LEU A 26 16.58 5.17 -16.25
CA LEU A 26 17.09 6.55 -16.32
C LEU A 26 18.50 6.69 -15.75
N ASN A 27 18.83 5.93 -14.71
CA ASN A 27 20.17 5.89 -14.13
C ASN A 27 21.23 5.40 -15.14
N LEU A 28 20.87 4.61 -16.16
CA LEU A 28 21.82 4.22 -17.23
C LEU A 28 22.17 5.40 -18.15
N PHE A 29 21.25 6.34 -18.38
CA PHE A 29 21.49 7.52 -19.22
C PHE A 29 22.16 8.66 -18.45
N ARG A 30 21.82 8.81 -17.18
CA ARG A 30 22.44 9.77 -16.26
C ARG A 30 22.75 9.06 -14.94
N PRO A 31 23.96 8.49 -14.80
CA PRO A 31 24.33 7.78 -13.59
C PRO A 31 24.38 8.75 -12.41
N VAL A 32 23.69 8.36 -11.34
CA VAL A 32 23.78 9.01 -10.04
C VAL A 32 24.64 8.16 -9.11
N ASP A 33 25.01 8.74 -7.95
CA ASP A 33 25.78 8.03 -6.92
C ASP A 33 25.09 6.70 -6.54
N ASN A 34 25.86 5.62 -6.53
CA ASN A 34 25.39 4.28 -6.14
C ASN A 34 24.75 4.27 -4.75
N LYS A 35 25.20 5.14 -3.83
CA LYS A 35 24.59 5.29 -2.51
C LYS A 35 23.16 5.83 -2.60
N LEU A 36 22.90 6.74 -3.54
CA LEU A 36 21.57 7.29 -3.77
C LEU A 36 20.63 6.23 -4.36
N VAL A 37 21.12 5.43 -5.31
CA VAL A 37 20.36 4.30 -5.88
C VAL A 37 20.01 3.27 -4.79
N GLY A 38 20.96 2.95 -3.91
CA GLY A 38 20.71 2.05 -2.78
C GLY A 38 19.63 2.57 -1.84
N ASN A 39 19.69 3.85 -1.48
CA ASN A 39 18.66 4.51 -0.65
C ASN A 39 17.29 4.53 -1.34
N PHE A 40 17.25 4.74 -2.67
CA PHE A 40 16.02 4.70 -3.45
C PHE A 40 15.36 3.33 -3.42
N LEU A 41 16.13 2.25 -3.62
CA LEU A 41 15.61 0.88 -3.58
C LEU A 41 15.11 0.51 -2.18
N LEU A 42 15.83 0.93 -1.14
CA LEU A 42 15.39 0.77 0.25
C LEU A 42 14.09 1.55 0.52
N GLY A 43 13.98 2.76 -0.02
CA GLY A 43 12.76 3.56 0.01
C GLY A 43 11.59 2.87 -0.69
N CYS A 44 11.81 2.25 -1.85
CA CYS A 44 10.79 1.48 -2.55
C CYS A 44 10.25 0.32 -1.71
N LEU A 45 11.13 -0.44 -1.04
CA LEU A 45 10.75 -1.48 -0.08
C LEU A 45 9.93 -0.89 1.08
N GLY A 46 10.38 0.25 1.63
CA GLY A 46 9.67 0.96 2.69
C GLY A 46 8.27 1.40 2.29
N VAL A 47 8.10 1.93 1.07
CA VAL A 47 6.80 2.33 0.53
C VAL A 47 5.88 1.13 0.35
N ILE A 48 6.36 0.04 -0.26
CA ILE A 48 5.53 -1.17 -0.46
C ILE A 48 5.04 -1.71 0.88
N LEU A 49 5.94 -1.87 1.86
CA LEU A 49 5.57 -2.41 3.16
C LEU A 49 4.69 -1.44 3.95
N GLY A 50 5.07 -0.16 3.99
CA GLY A 50 4.34 0.88 4.72
C GLY A 50 2.92 1.07 4.22
N LEU A 51 2.74 1.18 2.90
CA LEU A 51 1.41 1.27 2.29
C LEU A 51 0.59 0.02 2.56
N SER A 52 1.18 -1.17 2.47
CA SER A 52 0.44 -2.41 2.66
C SER A 52 -0.04 -2.58 4.10
N ILE A 53 0.79 -2.21 5.09
CA ILE A 53 0.39 -2.20 6.50
C ILE A 53 -0.74 -1.18 6.72
N PHE A 54 -0.58 0.03 6.18
CA PHE A 54 -1.56 1.10 6.32
C PHE A 54 -2.93 0.72 5.71
N LEU A 55 -2.95 0.27 4.46
CA LEU A 55 -4.17 -0.08 3.73
C LEU A 55 -4.87 -1.29 4.35
N THR A 56 -4.11 -2.31 4.76
CA THR A 56 -4.69 -3.44 5.51
C THR A 56 -5.37 -2.97 6.80
N GLY A 57 -4.76 -2.03 7.52
CA GLY A 57 -5.36 -1.44 8.73
C GLY A 57 -6.64 -0.66 8.44
N VAL A 58 -6.65 0.09 7.34
CA VAL A 58 -7.82 0.85 6.86
C VAL A 58 -8.97 -0.09 6.51
N ASP A 59 -8.73 -1.13 5.70
CA ASP A 59 -9.77 -2.08 5.26
C ASP A 59 -10.46 -2.77 6.45
N LEU A 60 -9.68 -3.19 7.43
CA LEU A 60 -10.20 -3.84 8.64
C LEU A 60 -11.02 -2.88 9.51
N SER A 61 -10.68 -1.60 9.48
CA SER A 61 -11.38 -0.57 10.25
C SER A 61 -12.67 -0.16 9.56
N ILE A 62 -12.63 0.08 8.25
CA ILE A 62 -13.80 0.48 7.45
C ILE A 62 -14.88 -0.60 7.50
N SER A 63 -14.52 -1.88 7.40
CA SER A 63 -15.49 -2.97 7.48
C SER A 63 -16.27 -2.96 8.81
N LYS A 64 -15.59 -2.77 9.94
CA LYS A 64 -16.25 -2.68 11.26
C LYS A 64 -17.12 -1.43 11.39
N ILE A 65 -16.61 -0.29 10.95
CA ILE A 65 -17.36 0.97 10.96
C ILE A 65 -18.64 0.83 10.15
N GLY A 66 -18.56 0.22 8.96
CA GLY A 66 -19.70 -0.05 8.09
C GLY A 66 -20.78 -0.91 8.77
N SER A 67 -20.38 -1.99 9.46
CA SER A 67 -21.32 -2.82 10.23
C SER A 67 -22.02 -2.02 11.34
N PHE A 68 -21.27 -1.27 12.16
CA PHE A 68 -21.87 -0.49 13.24
C PHE A 68 -22.82 0.61 12.72
N MET A 69 -22.45 1.28 11.62
CA MET A 69 -23.31 2.27 10.98
C MET A 69 -24.57 1.63 10.40
N GLY A 70 -24.44 0.47 9.75
CA GLY A 70 -25.55 -0.29 9.19
C GLY A 70 -26.55 -0.74 10.27
N ASP A 71 -26.06 -1.30 11.37
CA ASP A 71 -26.89 -1.71 12.51
C ASP A 71 -27.64 -0.51 13.12
N PHE A 72 -26.97 0.63 13.24
CA PHE A 72 -27.58 1.85 13.77
C PHE A 72 -28.70 2.37 12.86
N ILE A 73 -28.46 2.40 11.54
CA ILE A 73 -29.46 2.82 10.55
C ILE A 73 -30.65 1.85 10.54
N ALA A 74 -30.41 0.53 10.47
CA ALA A 74 -31.46 -0.48 10.42
C ALA A 74 -32.34 -0.49 11.68
N LYS A 75 -31.74 -0.20 12.84
CA LYS A 75 -32.47 -0.06 14.11
C LYS A 75 -33.23 1.26 14.22
N SER A 76 -32.74 2.32 13.59
CA SER A 76 -33.45 3.61 13.50
C SER A 76 -34.67 3.56 12.57
N GLU A 77 -34.72 2.65 11.61
CA GLU A 77 -35.85 2.50 10.67
C GLU A 77 -36.99 1.63 11.23
N ASN A 78 -36.72 0.82 12.26
CA ASN A 78 -37.73 0.03 12.98
C ASN A 78 -38.33 0.76 14.22
N ILE A 79 -38.13 2.07 14.32
CA ILE A 79 -38.74 2.98 15.31
C ILE A 79 -39.49 4.06 14.52
#